data_AF-A0A239R0C9-F1
#
_entry.id   AF-A0A239R0C9-F1
#
_cell.length_a   1.000
_cell.length_b   1.000
_cell.length_c   1.000
_cell.angle_alpha   90.00
_cell.angle_beta   90.00
_cell.angle_gamma   90.00
#
_symmetry.space_group_name_H-M   'P 1'
#
loop_
_entity.id
_entity.type
_entity.pdbx_description
1 polymer ?
#
loop_
_entity_poly.entity_id
_entity_poly.type
_entity_poly.pdbx_seq_one_letter_code
_entity_poly.pdbx_strand_id
1 'polypeptide(L)'
;METKKVIKYGCLGCLLVYGVLALIYFATSFFMMASDSEKNRPFEVQTDEGIVTLHLGMPKDSVILLLGEPNDKRASSYGNTINETLKYYYSDDTQIYKFEFENGTLENFYLN
;
A
#
# COMPACT_ATOMS: atom_id res chain seq x y z
N MET A 1 -38.35 48.83 19.74
CA MET A 1 -38.77 47.42 19.63
C MET A 1 -37.88 46.70 18.61
N GLU A 2 -36.57 46.50 18.87
CA GLU A 2 -35.65 45.96 17.84
C GLU A 2 -34.42 45.17 18.37
N THR A 3 -34.52 44.47 19.50
CA THR A 3 -33.34 43.73 20.07
C THR A 3 -33.44 42.21 20.03
N LYS A 4 -34.49 41.62 19.43
CA LYS A 4 -34.70 40.15 19.46
C LYS A 4 -34.14 39.37 18.25
N LYS A 5 -33.61 40.02 17.21
CA LYS A 5 -33.17 39.33 15.99
C LYS A 5 -31.74 38.76 16.06
N VAL A 6 -30.83 39.39 16.80
CA VAL A 6 -29.38 39.09 16.70
C VAL A 6 -28.99 37.77 17.38
N ILE A 7 -29.69 37.36 18.43
CA ILE A 7 -29.34 36.19 19.26
C ILE A 7 -29.63 34.85 18.55
N LYS A 8 -30.56 34.83 17.58
CA LYS A 8 -30.92 33.60 16.86
C LYS A 8 -29.86 33.14 15.84
N TYR A 9 -29.03 34.04 15.33
CA TYR A 9 -28.04 33.72 14.29
C TYR A 9 -26.74 33.13 14.86
N GLY A 10 -26.40 33.42 16.12
CA GLY A 10 -25.20 32.87 16.77
C GLY A 10 -25.28 31.37 17.06
N CYS A 11 -26.47 30.87 17.42
CA CYS A 11 -26.67 29.45 17.75
C CYS A 11 -26.79 28.55 16.50
N LEU A 12 -27.37 29.09 15.42
CA LEU A 12 -27.54 28.35 14.16
C LEU A 12 -26.20 28.20 13.41
N GLY A 13 -25.32 29.20 13.48
CA GLY A 13 -23.99 29.15 12.86
C GLY A 13 -23.09 28.08 13.47
N CYS A 14 -23.08 27.94 14.81
CA CYS A 14 -22.29 26.91 15.48
C CYS A 14 -22.74 25.49 15.11
N LEU A 15 -24.06 25.24 15.05
CA LEU A 15 -24.60 23.94 14.64
C LEU A 15 -24.18 23.54 13.22
N LEU A 16 -24.13 24.51 12.30
CA LEU A 16 -23.66 24.26 10.93
C LEU A 16 -22.16 23.92 10.88
N VAL A 17 -21.33 24.62 11.65
CA VAL A 17 -19.89 24.33 11.71
C VAL A 17 -19.62 22.94 12.28
N TYR A 18 -20.29 22.56 13.37
CA TYR A 18 -20.16 21.21 13.93
C TYR A 18 -20.68 20.13 12.98
N GLY A 19 -21.76 20.40 12.24
CA GLY A 19 -22.27 19.47 11.23
C GLY A 19 -21.28 19.24 10.08
N VAL A 20 -20.65 20.32 9.58
CA VAL A 20 -19.63 20.22 8.53
C VAL A 20 -18.38 19.49 9.03
N LEU A 21 -17.92 19.78 10.26
CA LEU A 21 -16.77 19.08 10.85
C LEU A 21 -17.05 17.59 11.08
N ALA A 22 -18.26 17.23 11.51
CA ALA A 22 -18.67 15.83 11.68
C ALA A 22 -18.73 15.08 10.33
N LEU A 23 -19.22 15.74 9.27
CA LEU A 23 -19.23 15.16 7.92
C LEU A 23 -17.83 14.97 7.36
N ILE A 24 -16.92 15.93 7.56
CA ILE A 24 -15.52 15.80 7.16
C ILE A 24 -14.87 14.66 7.93
N TYR A 25 -15.05 14.59 9.26
CA TYR A 25 -14.51 13.51 10.08
C TYR A 25 -15.01 12.14 9.61
N PHE A 26 -16.31 11.99 9.36
CA PHE A 26 -16.91 10.75 8.87
C PHE A 26 -16.37 10.38 7.48
N ALA A 27 -16.30 11.34 6.55
CA ALA A 27 -15.74 11.12 5.21
C ALA A 27 -14.26 10.68 5.27
N THR A 28 -13.45 11.30 6.12
CA THR A 28 -12.04 10.91 6.29
C THR A 28 -11.88 9.52 6.91
N SER A 29 -12.77 9.13 7.83
CA SER A 29 -12.75 7.79 8.43
C SER A 29 -13.09 6.68 7.43
N PHE A 30 -14.03 6.92 6.52
CA PHE A 30 -14.36 5.98 5.44
C PHE A 30 -13.25 5.88 4.40
N PHE A 31 -12.59 6.99 4.08
CA PHE A 31 -11.52 7.00 3.07
C PHE A 31 -10.28 6.22 3.52
N MET A 32 -9.96 6.20 4.81
CA MET A 32 -8.80 5.43 5.32
C MET A 32 -9.02 3.90 5.34
N MET A 33 -10.27 3.43 5.34
CA MET A 33 -10.56 1.99 5.49
C MET A 33 -10.52 1.21 4.17
N ALA A 34 -10.50 1.90 3.02
CA ALA A 34 -10.57 1.25 1.70
C ALA A 34 -9.21 0.79 1.12
N SER A 35 -8.08 1.19 1.71
CA SER A 35 -6.77 1.03 1.06
C SER A 35 -5.98 -0.24 1.42
N ASP A 36 -6.39 -1.00 2.44
CA ASP A 36 -5.56 -2.10 2.97
C ASP A 36 -5.98 -3.51 2.53
N SER A 37 -7.16 -3.69 1.93
CA SER A 37 -7.70 -5.04 1.72
C SER A 37 -7.03 -5.84 0.59
N GLU A 38 -6.21 -5.20 -0.25
CA GLU A 38 -5.56 -5.84 -1.39
C GLU A 38 -4.10 -6.24 -1.12
N LYS A 39 -3.39 -5.55 -0.21
CA LYS A 39 -1.97 -5.83 0.10
C LYS A 39 -1.73 -7.18 0.79
N ASN A 40 -2.72 -7.76 1.46
CA ASN A 40 -2.50 -8.97 2.28
C ASN A 40 -2.88 -10.29 1.60
N ARG A 41 -3.14 -10.32 0.29
CA ARG A 41 -3.43 -11.60 -0.39
C ARG A 41 -2.12 -12.35 -0.64
N PRO A 42 -2.00 -13.61 -0.16
CA PRO A 42 -0.84 -14.43 -0.45
C PRO A 42 -0.86 -14.87 -1.92
N PHE A 43 0.33 -15.11 -2.48
CA PHE A 43 0.53 -15.66 -3.81
C PHE A 43 1.68 -16.68 -3.79
N GLU A 44 1.66 -17.61 -4.75
CA GLU A 44 2.60 -18.73 -4.81
C GLU A 44 3.66 -18.49 -5.89
N VAL A 45 4.90 -18.80 -5.54
CA VAL A 45 6.07 -18.76 -6.43
C VAL A 45 6.60 -20.17 -6.54
N GLN A 46 6.70 -20.70 -7.76
CA GLN A 46 7.28 -22.00 -8.01
C GLN A 46 8.80 -21.82 -8.19
N THR A 47 9.56 -22.45 -7.31
CA THR A 47 11.03 -22.49 -7.35
C THR A 47 11.50 -23.91 -7.65
N ASP A 48 12.79 -24.07 -7.94
CA ASP A 48 13.37 -25.40 -8.15
C ASP A 48 13.35 -26.26 -6.87
N GLU A 49 13.26 -25.63 -5.69
CA GLU A 49 13.19 -26.30 -4.37
C GLU A 49 11.74 -26.58 -3.92
N GLY A 50 10.74 -26.02 -4.61
CA GLY A 50 9.33 -26.19 -4.29
C GLY A 50 8.51 -24.89 -4.39
N ILE A 51 7.29 -24.92 -3.86
CA ILE A 51 6.39 -23.77 -3.88
C ILE A 51 6.60 -22.93 -2.62
N VAL A 52 6.84 -21.63 -2.80
CA VAL A 52 6.99 -20.64 -1.73
C VAL A 52 5.79 -19.70 -1.76
N THR A 53 5.16 -19.48 -0.60
CA THR A 53 4.07 -18.51 -0.45
C THR A 53 4.59 -17.17 0.04
N LEU A 54 4.30 -16.10 -0.70
CA LEU A 54 4.65 -14.72 -0.37
C LEU A 54 3.39 -13.85 -0.28
N HIS A 55 3.53 -12.62 0.23
CA HIS A 55 2.45 -11.64 0.27
C HIS A 55 3.03 -10.22 0.11
N LEU A 56 2.24 -9.26 -0.38
CA LEU A 56 2.69 -7.87 -0.42
C LEU A 56 2.90 -7.35 1.01
N GLY A 57 3.74 -6.33 1.16
CA GLY A 57 4.19 -5.86 2.47
C GLY A 57 5.36 -6.64 3.06
N MET A 58 5.77 -7.77 2.47
CA MET A 58 6.90 -8.54 2.96
C MET A 58 8.22 -7.76 2.79
N PRO A 59 9.13 -7.77 3.79
CA PRO A 59 10.45 -7.16 3.64
C PRO A 59 11.27 -7.85 2.55
N LYS A 60 12.06 -7.08 1.81
CA LYS A 60 12.98 -7.57 0.78
C LYS A 60 13.88 -8.69 1.27
N ASP A 61 14.45 -8.54 2.46
CA ASP A 61 15.37 -9.53 3.02
C ASP A 61 14.67 -10.86 3.34
N SER A 62 13.38 -10.81 3.74
CA SER A 62 12.56 -12.02 3.90
C SER A 62 12.28 -12.70 2.57
N VAL A 63 12.01 -11.93 1.50
CA VAL A 63 11.80 -12.49 0.16
C VAL A 63 13.08 -13.17 -0.35
N ILE A 64 14.24 -12.53 -0.19
CA ILE A 64 15.55 -13.10 -0.58
C ILE A 64 15.86 -14.34 0.26
N LEU A 65 15.55 -14.33 1.55
CA LEU A 65 15.74 -15.50 2.42
C LEU A 65 14.93 -16.72 1.96
N LEU A 66 13.72 -16.49 1.44
CA LEU A 66 12.80 -17.54 1.02
C LEU A 66 13.04 -18.03 -0.42
N LEU A 67 13.40 -17.12 -1.33
CA LEU A 67 13.58 -17.42 -2.75
C LEU A 67 15.04 -17.67 -3.15
N GLY A 68 15.98 -17.34 -2.26
CA GLY A 68 17.41 -17.34 -2.55
C GLY A 68 17.90 -16.04 -3.20
N GLU A 69 19.10 -16.08 -3.76
CA GLU A 69 19.71 -14.92 -4.41
C GLU A 69 19.06 -14.64 -5.77
N PRO A 70 18.64 -13.39 -6.06
CA PRO A 70 18.04 -13.05 -7.34
C PRO A 70 19.07 -13.07 -8.48
N ASN A 71 18.65 -13.52 -9.66
CA ASN A 71 19.47 -13.53 -10.86
C ASN A 71 19.79 -12.10 -11.34
N ASP A 72 18.83 -11.18 -11.21
CA ASP A 72 19.01 -9.77 -11.55
C ASP A 72 18.49 -8.86 -10.43
N LYS A 73 19.27 -7.82 -10.15
CA LYS A 73 18.89 -6.75 -9.20
C LYS A 73 19.08 -5.39 -9.84
N ARG A 74 18.05 -4.55 -9.74
CA ARG A 74 18.10 -3.12 -10.12
C ARG A 74 17.60 -2.29 -8.96
N ALA A 75 18.24 -1.15 -8.76
CA ALA A 75 17.81 -0.17 -7.76
C ALA A 75 17.83 1.22 -8.41
N SER A 76 16.80 2.01 -8.12
CA SER A 76 16.73 3.41 -8.47
C SER A 76 16.23 4.20 -7.27
N SER A 77 16.61 5.46 -7.20
CA SER A 77 16.12 6.37 -6.17
C SER A 77 15.52 7.58 -6.85
N TYR A 78 14.36 8.01 -6.37
CA TYR A 78 13.70 9.23 -6.80
C TYR A 78 13.22 10.00 -5.57
N GLY A 79 13.84 11.14 -5.29
CA GLY A 79 13.61 11.89 -4.06
C GLY A 79 14.02 11.07 -2.83
N ASN A 80 13.07 10.84 -1.92
CA ASN A 80 13.26 10.03 -0.71
C ASN A 80 12.80 8.58 -0.86
N THR A 81 12.34 8.19 -2.05
CA THR A 81 11.85 6.83 -2.30
C THR A 81 12.93 6.01 -2.99
N ILE A 82 13.18 4.81 -2.46
CA ILE A 82 14.07 3.81 -3.06
C ILE A 82 13.20 2.74 -3.71
N ASN A 83 13.33 2.58 -5.02
CA ASN A 83 12.66 1.52 -5.77
C ASN A 83 13.68 0.44 -6.13
N GLU A 84 13.41 -0.81 -5.75
CA GLU A 84 14.23 -1.94 -6.10
C GLU A 84 13.42 -2.95 -6.91
N THR A 85 14.06 -3.57 -7.90
CA THR A 85 13.48 -4.64 -8.70
C THR A 85 14.39 -5.85 -8.60
N LEU A 86 13.84 -6.99 -8.18
CA LEU A 86 14.50 -8.28 -8.20
C LEU A 86 13.86 -9.15 -9.27
N LYS A 87 14.66 -9.92 -10.01
CA LYS A 87 14.16 -10.95 -10.91
C LYS A 87 14.77 -12.30 -10.59
N TYR A 88 13.92 -13.32 -10.70
CA TYR A 88 14.28 -14.71 -10.54
C TYR A 88 13.89 -15.47 -11.80
N TYR A 89 14.79 -16.33 -12.25
CA TYR A 89 14.61 -17.21 -13.39
C TYR A 89 14.58 -18.64 -12.85
N TYR A 90 13.42 -19.28 -12.95
CA TYR A 90 13.22 -20.68 -12.53
C TYR A 90 12.71 -21.50 -13.72
N SER A 91 12.95 -22.82 -13.70
CA SER A 91 12.54 -23.75 -14.76
C SER A 91 13.02 -23.34 -16.17
N ASP A 92 14.30 -23.57 -16.46
CA ASP A 92 14.92 -23.37 -17.78
C ASP A 92 14.67 -21.97 -18.39
N ASP A 93 14.72 -20.91 -17.58
CA ASP A 93 14.48 -19.50 -17.96
C ASP A 93 13.09 -19.21 -18.57
N THR A 94 12.14 -20.15 -18.45
CA THR A 94 10.79 -19.97 -19.02
C THR A 94 9.83 -19.23 -18.11
N GLN A 95 10.08 -19.25 -16.79
CA GLN A 95 9.28 -18.51 -15.81
C GLN A 95 10.12 -17.41 -15.19
N ILE A 96 9.74 -16.17 -15.46
CA ILE A 96 10.44 -15.01 -14.93
C ILE A 96 9.57 -14.35 -13.86
N TYR A 97 9.99 -14.49 -12.61
CA TYR A 97 9.36 -13.80 -11.49
C TYR A 97 10.04 -12.45 -11.29
N LYS A 98 9.27 -11.36 -11.34
CA LYS A 98 9.75 -10.00 -11.08
C LYS A 98 9.06 -9.44 -9.85
N PHE A 99 9.85 -8.98 -8.89
CA PHE A 99 9.38 -8.38 -7.64
C PHE A 99 9.82 -6.93 -7.56
N GLU A 100 8.89 -6.03 -7.23
CA GLU A 100 9.15 -4.61 -7.06
C GLU A 100 8.98 -4.22 -5.60
N PHE A 101 9.98 -3.53 -5.08
CA PHE A 101 10.05 -3.08 -3.71
C PHE A 101 10.12 -1.57 -3.66
N GLU A 102 9.34 -0.98 -2.75
CA GLU A 102 9.44 0.42 -2.39
C GLU A 102 9.95 0.52 -0.94
N ASN A 103 11.05 1.24 -0.74
CA ASN A 103 11.69 1.41 0.57
C ASN A 103 11.94 0.09 1.31
N GLY A 104 12.26 -0.97 0.56
CA GLY A 104 12.54 -2.31 1.11
C GLY A 104 11.31 -3.18 1.37
N THR A 105 10.10 -2.72 1.04
CA THR A 105 8.85 -3.46 1.21
C THR A 105 8.32 -3.93 -0.15
N LEU A 106 7.88 -5.19 -0.25
CA LEU A 106 7.32 -5.74 -1.47
C LEU A 106 5.98 -5.07 -1.81
N GLU A 107 5.95 -4.36 -2.92
CA GLU A 107 4.76 -3.62 -3.38
C GLU A 107 4.10 -4.28 -4.58
N ASN A 108 4.87 -4.98 -5.42
CA ASN A 108 4.33 -5.61 -6.62
C ASN A 108 5.06 -6.90 -7.01
N PHE A 109 4.34 -7.78 -7.71
CA PHE A 109 4.85 -9.03 -8.26
C PHE A 109 4.29 -9.23 -9.66
N TYR A 110 5.15 -9.72 -10.56
CA TYR A 110 4.80 -10.09 -11.93
C TYR A 110 5.36 -11.47 -12.25
N LEU A 111 4.57 -12.27 -12.96
CA LEU A 111 4.99 -13.50 -13.60
C LEU A 111 4.95 -13.27 -15.11
N ASN A 112 6.11 -13.39 -15.76
CA ASN A 112 6.27 -13.30 -17.21
C ASN A 112 6.64 -14.64 -17.80
#